data_AF-A0AAD5GL00-F1
#
_entry.id   AF-A0AAD5GL00-F1
#
_cell.length_a   1.000
_cell.length_b   1.000
_cell.length_c   1.000
_cell.angle_alpha   90.00
_cell.angle_beta   90.00
_cell.angle_gamma   90.00
#
_symmetry.space_group_name_H-M   'P 1'
#
loop_
_entity.id
_entity.type
_entity.pdbx_description
1 polymer ?
#
loop_
_entity_poly.entity_id
_entity_poly.type
_entity_poly.pdbx_seq_one_letter_code
_entity_poly.pdbx_strand_id
1 'polypeptide(L)'
;MGAGGRMSDPSTEEKDILKRVPVDPPFTLSDLKKAIPAHCFERSVIRSSYYVVHDLIVAYVFYYLANTYIPLLPTPWAYLAWPVYWFCQASILTGLWVIGHECGHHAFSDYQLIDDLLVVTKGAAWVACMYLIPVLGVHMFFVLITYLHHTHLSLPHYDSTEWNWIRGALSTIDRDFGFLNRVFHDVTHTHVLHHLISEAKECIYIEPDEDSEHK
;
A
#
# COMPACT_ATOMS: atom_id res chain seq x y z
N MET A 1 50.95 27.17 -21.79
CA MET A 1 50.54 25.98 -22.56
C MET A 1 49.35 25.36 -21.85
N GLY A 2 48.14 25.50 -22.41
CA GLY A 2 46.91 25.03 -21.78
C GLY A 2 46.69 23.54 -22.05
N ALA A 3 46.51 22.75 -20.99
CA ALA A 3 46.09 21.36 -21.09
C ALA A 3 44.58 21.32 -21.36
N GLY A 4 44.19 20.86 -22.55
CA GLY A 4 42.80 20.64 -22.91
C GLY A 4 42.23 19.48 -22.10
N GLY A 5 41.31 19.79 -21.19
CA GLY A 5 40.45 18.79 -20.55
C GLY A 5 39.59 18.11 -21.60
N ARG A 6 39.68 16.78 -21.69
CA ARG A 6 38.73 15.97 -22.44
C ARG A 6 37.35 16.16 -21.82
N MET A 7 36.46 16.83 -22.55
CA MET A 7 35.03 16.82 -22.30
C MET A 7 34.55 15.38 -22.53
N SER A 8 33.97 14.75 -21.52
CA SER A 8 33.30 13.45 -21.66
C SER A 8 32.23 13.58 -22.75
N ASP A 9 32.23 12.65 -23.69
CA ASP A 9 31.23 12.57 -24.76
C ASP A 9 29.87 12.21 -24.13
N PRO A 10 28.83 13.06 -24.26
CA PRO A 10 27.50 12.81 -23.68
C PRO A 10 26.92 11.44 -24.07
N SER A 11 27.30 10.94 -25.26
CA SER A 11 26.83 9.65 -25.77
C SER A 11 27.39 8.44 -25.01
N THR A 12 28.48 8.62 -24.28
CA THR A 12 29.10 7.55 -23.46
C THR A 12 28.43 7.47 -22.09
N GLU A 13 28.06 8.62 -21.50
CA GLU A 13 27.24 8.65 -20.29
C GLU A 13 25.84 8.06 -20.58
N GLU A 14 25.15 8.52 -21.63
CA GLU A 14 23.79 8.09 -21.98
C GLU A 14 23.67 6.58 -22.22
N LYS A 15 24.69 5.96 -22.84
CA LYS A 15 24.73 4.50 -23.06
C LYS A 15 24.95 3.70 -21.78
N ASP A 16 25.59 4.27 -20.77
CA ASP A 16 25.80 3.62 -19.48
C ASP A 16 24.55 3.72 -18.60
N ILE A 17 23.78 4.81 -18.70
CA ILE A 17 22.47 4.96 -18.01
C ILE A 17 21.43 3.96 -18.53
N LEU A 18 21.51 3.60 -19.81
CA LEU A 18 20.62 2.63 -20.46
C LEU A 18 21.14 1.18 -20.38
N LYS A 19 22.25 0.94 -19.69
CA LYS A 19 22.79 -0.41 -19.54
C LYS A 19 21.88 -1.21 -18.60
N ARG A 20 21.06 -2.06 -19.21
CA ARG A 20 20.07 -2.90 -18.54
C ARG A 20 20.72 -3.70 -17.40
N VAL A 21 20.11 -3.63 -16.22
CA VAL A 21 20.48 -4.40 -15.02
C VAL A 21 20.53 -5.90 -15.34
N PRO A 22 21.40 -6.70 -14.71
CA PRO A 22 21.53 -8.13 -15.00
C PRO A 22 20.20 -8.87 -15.08
N VAL A 23 20.15 -9.77 -16.06
CA VAL A 23 18.94 -10.47 -16.52
C VAL A 23 18.34 -11.35 -15.42
N ASP A 24 19.14 -11.91 -14.52
CA ASP A 24 18.65 -12.67 -13.37
C ASP A 24 19.38 -12.27 -12.09
N PRO A 25 18.66 -12.12 -10.95
CA PRO A 25 19.30 -11.88 -9.67
C PRO A 25 20.19 -13.07 -9.30
N PRO A 26 21.33 -12.85 -8.61
CA PRO A 26 22.24 -13.92 -8.20
C PRO A 26 21.71 -14.74 -7.00
N PHE A 27 20.41 -14.68 -6.72
CA PHE A 27 19.76 -15.29 -5.57
C PHE A 27 18.40 -15.87 -5.96
N THR A 28 17.94 -16.85 -5.18
CA THR A 28 16.59 -17.41 -5.29
C THR A 28 15.66 -16.86 -4.20
N LEU A 29 14.35 -17.05 -4.38
CA LEU A 29 13.37 -16.74 -3.33
C LEU A 29 13.63 -17.54 -2.03
N SER A 30 14.18 -18.76 -2.15
CA SER A 30 14.55 -19.56 -0.98
C SER A 30 15.70 -18.93 -0.20
N ASP A 31 16.68 -18.36 -0.90
CA ASP A 31 17.82 -17.69 -0.27
C ASP A 31 17.36 -16.45 0.50
N LEU A 32 16.44 -15.67 -0.09
CA LEU A 32 15.79 -14.54 0.59
C LEU A 32 15.02 -14.99 1.84
N LYS A 33 14.18 -16.03 1.74
CA LYS A 33 13.43 -16.55 2.89
C LYS A 33 14.33 -17.05 4.02
N LYS A 34 15.51 -17.61 3.70
CA LYS A 34 16.49 -18.06 4.70
C LYS A 34 17.22 -16.90 5.39
N ALA A 35 17.37 -15.77 4.72
CA ALA A 35 18.00 -14.57 5.28
C ALA A 35 17.08 -13.85 6.28
N ILE A 36 15.77 -14.07 6.19
CA ILE A 36 14.77 -13.45 7.06
C ILE A 36 14.64 -14.25 8.37
N PRO A 37 14.70 -13.59 9.55
CA PRO A 37 14.48 -14.24 10.84
C PRO A 37 13.14 -15.00 10.90
N ALA A 38 13.14 -16.21 11.49
CA ALA A 38 11.96 -17.07 11.54
C ALA A 38 10.75 -16.40 12.24
N HIS A 39 10.99 -15.56 13.25
CA HIS A 39 9.94 -14.84 13.96
C HIS A 39 9.17 -13.88 13.04
N CYS A 40 9.77 -13.41 11.93
CA CYS A 40 9.07 -12.55 10.97
C CYS A 40 7.91 -13.23 10.24
N PHE A 41 7.88 -14.56 10.25
CA PHE A 41 6.83 -15.38 9.64
C PHE A 41 5.76 -15.81 10.65
N GLU A 42 5.90 -15.46 11.93
CA GLU A 42 4.94 -15.83 12.96
C GLU A 42 3.65 -15.00 12.83
N ARG A 43 2.55 -15.70 12.55
CA ARG A 43 1.23 -15.08 12.40
C ARG A 43 0.47 -15.17 13.72
N SER A 44 0.16 -14.03 14.32
CA SER A 44 -0.68 -13.97 15.52
C SER A 44 -2.13 -13.65 15.16
N VAL A 45 -3.01 -14.63 15.33
CA VAL A 45 -4.47 -14.46 15.15
C VAL A 45 -5.02 -13.41 16.11
N ILE A 46 -4.55 -13.40 17.36
CA ILE A 46 -4.98 -12.44 18.37
C ILE A 46 -4.63 -11.02 17.93
N ARG A 47 -3.40 -10.80 17.45
CA ARG A 47 -2.95 -9.49 16.95
C ARG A 47 -3.77 -9.05 15.73
N SER A 48 -4.00 -9.95 14.77
CA SER A 48 -4.83 -9.61 13.60
C SER A 48 -6.28 -9.32 13.97
N SER A 49 -6.89 -10.10 14.87
CA SER A 49 -8.25 -9.87 15.34
C SER A 49 -8.36 -8.57 16.13
N TYR A 50 -7.35 -8.21 16.92
CA TYR A 50 -7.27 -6.93 17.59
C TYR A 50 -7.33 -5.76 16.60
N TYR A 51 -6.51 -5.77 15.54
CA TYR A 51 -6.52 -4.70 14.55
C TYR A 51 -7.86 -4.59 13.81
N VAL A 52 -8.51 -5.72 13.49
CA VAL A 52 -9.87 -5.70 12.91
C VAL A 52 -10.86 -5.03 13.87
N VAL A 53 -10.86 -5.39 15.15
CA VAL A 53 -11.76 -4.79 16.14
C VAL A 53 -11.43 -3.31 16.36
N HIS A 54 -10.14 -2.97 16.43
CA HIS A 54 -9.66 -1.60 16.52
C HIS A 54 -10.18 -0.76 15.36
N ASP A 55 -10.04 -1.22 14.12
CA ASP A 55 -10.47 -0.48 12.93
C ASP A 55 -11.98 -0.31 12.89
N LEU A 56 -12.76 -1.30 13.34
CA LEU A 56 -14.21 -1.19 13.49
C LEU A 56 -14.61 -0.12 14.54
N ILE A 57 -13.91 -0.08 15.67
CA ILE A 57 -14.14 0.93 16.72
C ILE A 57 -13.79 2.32 16.19
N VAL A 58 -12.62 2.49 15.58
CA VAL A 58 -12.17 3.76 15.01
C VAL A 58 -13.14 4.23 13.92
N ALA A 59 -13.55 3.34 13.02
CA ALA A 59 -14.53 3.64 11.97
C ALA A 59 -15.89 4.08 12.56
N TYR A 60 -16.37 3.42 13.60
CA TYR A 60 -17.63 3.77 14.26
C TYR A 60 -17.54 5.13 14.97
N VAL A 61 -16.48 5.36 15.74
CA VAL A 61 -16.26 6.64 16.44
C VAL A 61 -16.14 7.77 15.43
N PHE A 62 -15.37 7.58 14.35
CA PHE A 62 -15.19 8.61 13.33
C PHE A 62 -16.50 8.92 12.59
N TYR A 63 -17.29 7.89 12.25
CA TYR A 63 -18.65 8.07 11.73
C TYR A 63 -19.57 8.83 12.70
N TYR A 64 -19.58 8.45 13.99
CA TYR A 64 -20.40 9.10 15.00
C TYR A 64 -20.08 10.59 15.11
N LEU A 65 -18.78 10.93 15.23
CA LEU A 65 -18.33 12.32 15.28
C LEU A 65 -18.72 13.08 14.01
N ALA A 66 -18.49 12.52 12.83
CA ALA A 66 -18.83 13.15 11.57
C ALA A 66 -20.34 13.43 11.46
N ASN A 67 -21.17 12.43 11.76
CA ASN A 67 -22.62 12.54 11.69
C ASN A 67 -23.21 13.50 12.73
N THR A 68 -22.57 13.65 13.90
CA THR A 68 -23.00 14.57 14.95
C THR A 68 -22.55 16.01 14.70
N TYR A 69 -21.31 16.22 14.25
CA TYR A 69 -20.71 17.56 14.23
C TYR A 69 -20.66 18.22 12.84
N ILE A 70 -20.51 17.47 11.75
CA ILE A 70 -20.47 18.09 10.40
C ILE A 70 -21.77 18.83 10.06
N PRO A 71 -22.97 18.31 10.39
CA PRO A 71 -24.22 19.05 10.17
C PRO A 71 -24.35 20.34 11.00
N LEU A 72 -23.59 20.48 12.09
CA LEU A 72 -23.59 21.68 12.93
C LEU A 72 -22.68 22.80 12.36
N LEU A 73 -21.84 22.47 11.38
CA LEU A 73 -20.96 23.45 10.75
C LEU A 73 -21.76 24.38 9.83
N PRO A 74 -21.36 25.65 9.71
CA PRO A 74 -21.91 26.52 8.68
C PRO A 74 -21.72 25.89 7.30
N THR A 75 -22.72 26.07 6.42
CA THR A 75 -22.79 25.46 5.08
C THR A 75 -21.47 25.37 4.30
N PRO A 76 -20.65 26.45 4.16
CA PRO A 76 -19.40 26.34 3.42
C PRO A 76 -18.39 25.37 4.04
N TRP A 77 -18.32 25.30 5.37
CA TRP A 77 -17.42 24.39 6.08
C TRP A 77 -17.92 22.95 6.04
N ALA A 78 -19.24 22.74 6.08
CA ALA A 78 -19.83 21.41 5.93
C ALA A 78 -19.48 20.78 4.56
N TYR A 79 -19.53 21.58 3.48
CA TYR A 79 -19.17 21.10 2.13
C TYR A 79 -17.70 20.73 1.97
N LEU A 80 -16.80 21.27 2.80
CA LEU A 80 -15.40 20.87 2.84
C LEU A 80 -15.16 19.67 3.78
N ALA A 81 -15.87 19.64 4.91
CA ALA A 81 -15.71 18.60 5.91
C ALA A 81 -16.20 17.22 5.43
N TRP A 82 -17.29 17.15 4.65
CA TRP A 82 -17.81 15.88 4.12
C TRP A 82 -16.79 15.14 3.22
N PRO A 83 -16.17 15.77 2.21
CA PRO A 83 -15.12 15.12 1.41
C PRO A 83 -13.90 14.67 2.22
N VAL A 84 -13.45 15.49 3.16
CA VAL A 84 -12.31 15.14 4.03
C VAL A 84 -12.66 13.93 4.89
N TYR A 85 -13.85 13.93 5.50
CA TYR A 85 -14.35 12.77 6.23
C TYR A 85 -14.42 11.53 5.34
N TRP A 86 -15.00 11.63 4.14
CA TRP A 86 -15.10 10.49 3.23
C TRP A 86 -13.74 9.92 2.90
N PHE A 87 -12.75 10.76 2.58
CA PHE A 87 -11.39 10.31 2.30
C PHE A 87 -10.78 9.58 3.50
N CYS A 88 -10.80 10.18 4.69
CA CYS A 88 -10.24 9.58 5.90
C CYS A 88 -10.96 8.31 6.33
N GLN A 89 -12.30 8.28 6.29
CA GLN A 89 -13.11 7.11 6.61
C GLN A 89 -12.82 5.97 5.63
N ALA A 90 -12.66 6.29 4.34
CA ALA A 90 -12.33 5.29 3.33
C ALA A 90 -10.93 4.69 3.56
N SER A 91 -9.95 5.51 3.94
CA SER A 91 -8.62 5.02 4.34
C SER A 91 -8.70 4.04 5.52
N ILE A 92 -9.49 4.34 6.56
CA ILE A 92 -9.69 3.45 7.71
C ILE A 92 -10.36 2.14 7.27
N LEU A 93 -11.38 2.21 6.42
CA LEU A 93 -12.13 1.05 5.94
C LEU A 93 -11.39 0.24 4.86
N THR A 94 -10.24 0.70 4.39
CA THR A 94 -9.48 0.03 3.33
C THR A 94 -9.06 -1.38 3.74
N GLY A 95 -8.61 -1.59 4.97
CA GLY A 95 -8.25 -2.92 5.48
C GLY A 95 -9.45 -3.89 5.49
N LEU A 96 -10.62 -3.40 5.89
CA LEU A 96 -11.87 -4.18 5.85
C LEU A 96 -12.32 -4.47 4.43
N TRP A 97 -12.14 -3.52 3.50
CA TRP A 97 -12.41 -3.74 2.08
C TRP A 97 -11.49 -4.80 1.49
N VAL A 98 -10.18 -4.78 1.80
CA VAL A 98 -9.25 -5.82 1.34
C VAL A 98 -9.66 -7.18 1.89
N ILE A 99 -9.97 -7.29 3.17
CA ILE A 99 -10.48 -8.55 3.75
C ILE A 99 -11.76 -8.98 3.04
N GLY A 100 -12.70 -8.06 2.81
CA GLY A 100 -13.94 -8.32 2.08
C GLY A 100 -13.71 -8.71 0.61
N HIS A 101 -12.72 -8.14 -0.07
CA HIS A 101 -12.32 -8.47 -1.44
C HIS A 101 -11.76 -9.90 -1.53
N GLU A 102 -10.86 -10.25 -0.60
CA GLU A 102 -10.32 -11.60 -0.49
C GLU A 102 -11.40 -12.62 -0.08
N CYS A 103 -12.35 -12.23 0.79
CA CYS A 103 -13.50 -13.05 1.17
C CYS A 103 -14.59 -13.12 0.08
N GLY A 104 -14.68 -12.10 -0.78
CA GLY A 104 -15.68 -11.90 -1.84
C GLY A 104 -15.45 -12.79 -3.06
N HIS A 105 -14.27 -13.40 -3.17
CA HIS A 105 -14.01 -14.57 -4.02
C HIS A 105 -14.63 -15.88 -3.46
N HIS A 106 -15.74 -15.79 -2.72
CA HIS A 106 -16.60 -16.87 -2.19
C HIS A 106 -16.13 -17.64 -0.93
N ALA A 107 -15.52 -16.98 0.06
CA ALA A 107 -14.98 -17.67 1.24
C ALA A 107 -15.66 -17.41 2.59
N PHE A 108 -16.71 -16.58 2.72
CA PHE A 108 -17.29 -16.30 4.04
C PHE A 108 -18.82 -16.40 4.22
N SER A 109 -19.70 -15.86 3.36
CA SER A 109 -21.14 -16.17 3.45
C SER A 109 -21.99 -15.71 2.25
N ASP A 110 -23.07 -16.43 1.93
CA ASP A 110 -24.05 -16.13 0.87
C ASP A 110 -25.23 -15.21 1.31
N TYR A 111 -25.15 -14.52 2.45
CA TYR A 111 -26.30 -13.81 3.02
C TYR A 111 -26.50 -12.38 2.46
N GLN A 112 -27.04 -12.28 1.24
CA GLN A 112 -27.53 -11.03 0.58
C GLN A 112 -28.56 -10.22 1.42
N LEU A 113 -29.16 -10.85 2.42
CA LEU A 113 -30.26 -10.31 3.23
C LEU A 113 -29.87 -9.08 4.07
N ILE A 114 -28.58 -8.95 4.43
CA ILE A 114 -28.08 -7.81 5.23
C ILE A 114 -27.87 -6.59 4.33
N ASP A 115 -27.38 -6.80 3.11
CA ASP A 115 -27.13 -5.74 2.13
C ASP A 115 -28.44 -5.09 1.67
N ASP A 116 -29.47 -5.91 1.44
CA ASP A 116 -30.80 -5.45 1.01
C ASP A 116 -31.51 -4.59 2.08
N LEU A 117 -31.34 -4.90 3.37
CA LEU A 117 -31.97 -4.15 4.47
C LEU A 117 -31.42 -2.72 4.60
N LEU A 118 -30.12 -2.53 4.33
CA LEU A 118 -29.48 -1.22 4.40
C LEU A 118 -29.94 -0.29 3.26
N VAL A 119 -30.10 -0.82 2.05
CA VAL A 119 -30.61 -0.06 0.89
C VAL A 119 -32.05 0.37 1.12
N VAL A 120 -32.89 -0.52 1.66
CA VAL A 120 -34.30 -0.23 1.94
C VAL A 120 -34.47 0.78 3.08
N THR A 121 -33.65 0.72 4.12
CA THR A 121 -33.80 1.58 5.31
C THR A 121 -33.16 2.97 5.18
N LYS A 122 -32.08 3.10 4.41
CA LYS A 122 -31.34 4.37 4.27
C LYS A 122 -31.45 5.01 2.89
N GLY A 123 -31.88 4.25 1.88
CA GLY A 123 -32.05 4.71 0.51
C GLY A 123 -30.77 4.60 -0.33
N ALA A 124 -30.92 4.29 -1.61
CA ALA A 124 -29.81 4.07 -2.54
C ALA A 124 -28.86 5.27 -2.68
N ALA A 125 -29.37 6.50 -2.63
CA ALA A 125 -28.55 7.71 -2.70
C ALA A 125 -27.63 7.86 -1.48
N TRP A 126 -28.12 7.50 -0.29
CA TRP A 126 -27.31 7.50 0.94
C TRP A 126 -26.21 6.45 0.86
N VAL A 127 -26.55 5.24 0.42
CA VAL A 127 -25.58 4.14 0.25
C VAL A 127 -24.54 4.52 -0.81
N ALA A 128 -24.93 5.08 -1.95
CA ALA A 128 -23.99 5.53 -2.97
C ALA A 128 -23.03 6.62 -2.43
N CYS A 129 -23.53 7.64 -1.73
CA CYS A 129 -22.66 8.67 -1.17
C CYS A 129 -21.70 8.12 -0.10
N MET A 130 -22.16 7.14 0.71
CA MET A 130 -21.38 6.57 1.80
C MET A 130 -20.42 5.45 1.37
N TYR A 131 -20.63 4.83 0.21
CA TYR A 131 -19.80 3.73 -0.28
C TYR A 131 -19.09 4.06 -1.60
N LEU A 132 -19.79 4.58 -2.60
CA LEU A 132 -19.21 4.84 -3.92
C LEU A 132 -18.14 5.92 -3.89
N ILE A 133 -18.39 7.04 -3.19
CA ILE A 133 -17.42 8.14 -3.11
C ILE A 133 -16.17 7.72 -2.30
N PRO A 134 -16.30 7.09 -1.12
CA PRO A 134 -15.19 6.45 -0.41
C PRO A 134 -14.41 5.42 -1.25
N VAL A 135 -15.12 4.53 -1.95
CA VAL A 135 -14.51 3.52 -2.82
C VAL A 135 -13.67 4.18 -3.91
N LEU A 136 -14.18 5.22 -4.58
CA LEU A 136 -13.43 5.96 -5.59
C LEU A 136 -12.20 6.65 -4.98
N GLY A 137 -12.33 7.23 -3.79
CA GLY A 137 -11.20 7.84 -3.07
C GLY A 137 -10.09 6.82 -2.76
N VAL A 138 -10.47 5.64 -2.27
CA VAL A 138 -9.54 4.54 -1.97
C VAL A 138 -8.89 4.00 -3.23
N HIS A 139 -9.66 3.83 -4.31
CA HIS A 139 -9.11 3.39 -5.60
C HIS A 139 -8.12 4.42 -6.16
N MET A 140 -8.43 5.72 -6.09
CA MET A 140 -7.48 6.76 -6.49
C MET A 140 -6.21 6.73 -5.65
N PHE A 141 -6.34 6.50 -4.34
CA PHE A 141 -5.19 6.37 -3.44
C PHE A 141 -4.32 5.15 -3.80
N PHE A 142 -4.91 3.97 -3.98
CA PHE A 142 -4.18 2.76 -4.38
C PHE A 142 -3.51 2.90 -5.75
N VAL A 143 -4.19 3.50 -6.72
CA VAL A 143 -3.62 3.78 -8.05
C VAL A 143 -2.41 4.71 -7.91
N LEU A 144 -2.52 5.77 -7.11
CA LEU A 144 -1.42 6.71 -6.88
C LEU A 144 -0.22 6.02 -6.21
N ILE A 145 -0.46 5.26 -5.15
CA ILE A 145 0.59 4.53 -4.44
C ILE A 145 1.27 3.52 -5.37
N THR A 146 0.47 2.76 -6.12
CA THR A 146 0.99 1.79 -7.10
C THR A 146 1.83 2.52 -8.14
N TYR A 147 1.34 3.63 -8.69
CA TYR A 147 2.09 4.44 -9.64
C TYR A 147 3.44 4.91 -9.05
N LEU A 148 3.48 5.41 -7.82
CA LEU A 148 4.70 5.91 -7.18
C LEU A 148 5.76 4.81 -6.97
N HIS A 149 5.33 3.60 -6.59
CA HIS A 149 6.24 2.49 -6.31
C HIS A 149 6.61 1.67 -7.56
N HIS A 150 5.82 1.75 -8.62
CA HIS A 150 6.05 1.00 -9.87
C HIS A 150 6.54 1.89 -11.03
N THR A 151 6.65 3.21 -10.84
CA THR A 151 7.13 4.16 -11.86
C THR A 151 8.39 4.86 -11.39
N HIS A 152 9.53 4.47 -11.95
CA HIS A 152 10.80 5.14 -11.75
C HIS A 152 11.74 4.87 -12.93
N LEU A 153 12.59 5.83 -13.28
CA LEU A 153 13.50 5.70 -14.43
C LEU A 153 14.51 4.55 -14.29
N SER A 154 14.87 4.19 -13.04
CA SER A 154 15.79 3.08 -12.78
C SER A 154 15.12 1.70 -12.79
N LEU A 155 13.80 1.62 -12.90
CA LEU A 155 13.09 0.33 -12.87
C LEU A 155 13.04 -0.31 -14.25
N PRO A 156 13.49 -1.57 -14.39
CA PRO A 156 13.46 -2.26 -15.65
C PRO A 156 12.01 -2.60 -16.05
N HIS A 157 11.71 -2.37 -17.32
CA HIS A 157 10.49 -2.85 -17.95
C HIS A 157 10.81 -4.09 -18.79
N TYR A 158 10.09 -5.17 -18.50
CA TYR A 158 10.26 -6.47 -19.16
C TYR A 158 9.09 -6.72 -20.10
N ASP A 159 9.38 -7.24 -21.29
CA ASP A 159 8.36 -7.77 -22.19
C ASP A 159 7.98 -9.21 -21.79
N SER A 160 7.04 -9.82 -22.51
CA SER A 160 6.57 -11.18 -22.23
C SER A 160 7.63 -12.27 -22.40
N THR A 161 8.76 -11.99 -23.07
CA THR A 161 9.85 -12.95 -23.28
C THR A 161 10.85 -12.94 -22.13
N GLU A 162 10.98 -11.80 -21.45
CA GLU A 162 11.91 -11.59 -20.34
C GLU A 162 11.20 -11.54 -18.98
N TRP A 163 9.89 -11.38 -18.94
CA TRP A 163 9.16 -11.29 -17.69
C TRP A 163 9.11 -12.64 -16.97
N ASN A 164 9.43 -12.63 -15.68
CA ASN A 164 9.11 -13.71 -14.76
C ASN A 164 8.68 -13.10 -13.41
N TRP A 165 8.15 -13.94 -12.51
CA TRP A 165 7.60 -13.47 -11.25
C TRP A 165 8.61 -12.70 -10.38
N ILE A 166 9.86 -13.19 -10.24
CA ILE A 166 10.87 -12.54 -9.39
C ILE A 166 11.32 -11.21 -9.97
N ARG A 167 11.48 -11.12 -11.29
CA ARG A 167 11.77 -9.87 -12.01
C ARG A 167 10.63 -8.87 -11.84
N GLY A 168 9.38 -9.32 -11.97
CA GLY A 168 8.19 -8.49 -11.74
C GLY A 168 8.12 -7.93 -10.32
N ALA A 169 8.39 -8.75 -9.31
CA ALA A 169 8.41 -8.33 -7.91
C ALA A 169 9.54 -7.31 -7.62
N LEU A 170 10.70 -7.49 -8.24
CA LEU A 170 11.86 -6.58 -8.14
C LEU A 170 11.72 -5.29 -8.98
N SER A 171 10.81 -5.25 -9.95
CA SER A 171 10.47 -4.05 -10.73
C SER A 171 9.59 -3.06 -9.94
N THR A 172 9.93 -2.86 -8.67
CA THR A 172 9.29 -1.89 -7.77
C THR A 172 10.37 -1.15 -6.99
N ILE A 173 10.04 0.00 -6.44
CA ILE A 173 10.97 0.81 -5.65
C ILE A 173 10.33 1.22 -4.33
N ASP A 174 11.11 1.12 -3.26
CA ASP A 174 10.76 1.61 -1.94
C ASP A 174 10.76 3.15 -1.92
N ARG A 175 9.78 3.72 -1.23
CA ARG A 175 9.61 5.16 -1.09
C ARG A 175 9.53 5.53 0.38
N ASP A 176 10.32 6.52 0.77
CA ASP A 176 10.19 7.13 2.09
C ASP A 176 9.18 8.28 2.04
N PHE A 177 8.04 8.13 2.72
CA PHE A 177 7.02 9.17 2.89
C PHE A 177 7.12 9.89 4.25
N GLY A 178 8.22 9.71 4.98
CA GLY A 178 8.46 10.28 6.29
C GLY A 178 7.47 9.75 7.33
N PHE A 179 6.78 10.64 8.04
CA PHE A 179 5.84 10.24 9.11
C PHE A 179 4.70 9.33 8.61
N LEU A 180 4.37 9.41 7.31
CA LEU A 180 3.34 8.60 6.69
C LEU A 180 3.73 7.12 6.60
N ASN A 181 5.02 6.77 6.67
CA ASN A 181 5.45 5.37 6.69
C ASN A 181 4.76 4.62 7.85
N ARG A 182 4.74 5.22 9.04
CA ARG A 182 4.07 4.65 10.21
C ARG A 182 2.56 4.50 10.02
N VAL A 183 1.92 5.44 9.31
CA VAL A 183 0.49 5.39 8.99
C VAL A 183 0.20 4.24 8.04
N PHE A 184 1.11 3.95 7.11
CA PHE A 184 0.99 2.87 6.15
C PHE A 184 1.65 1.56 6.62
N HIS A 185 1.91 1.42 7.92
CA HIS A 185 2.57 0.24 8.48
C HIS A 185 3.87 -0.11 7.75
N ASP A 186 4.64 0.93 7.41
CA ASP A 186 6.00 0.85 6.87
C ASP A 186 6.10 0.14 5.50
N VAL A 187 4.96 -0.20 4.90
CA VAL A 187 4.85 -0.82 3.57
C VAL A 187 5.49 0.03 2.48
N THR A 188 5.56 1.36 2.67
CA THR A 188 6.07 2.31 1.68
C THR A 188 7.57 2.16 1.47
N HIS A 189 8.33 1.89 2.54
CA HIS A 189 9.78 1.68 2.45
C HIS A 189 10.18 0.20 2.44
N THR A 190 9.22 -0.72 2.55
CA THR A 190 9.42 -2.17 2.42
C THR A 190 8.58 -2.78 1.28
N HIS A 191 8.22 -2.00 0.27
CA HIS A 191 7.31 -2.38 -0.80
C HIS A 191 7.90 -3.48 -1.69
N VAL A 192 9.19 -3.42 -1.99
CA VAL A 192 9.90 -4.48 -2.73
C VAL A 192 9.85 -5.80 -1.96
N LEU A 193 10.14 -5.73 -0.65
CA LEU A 193 10.07 -6.90 0.22
C LEU A 193 8.64 -7.44 0.33
N HIS A 194 7.63 -6.56 0.39
CA HIS A 194 6.23 -6.93 0.39
C HIS A 194 5.84 -7.75 -0.85
N HIS A 195 6.32 -7.37 -2.05
CA HIS A 195 6.09 -8.14 -3.28
C HIS A 195 6.82 -9.49 -3.29
N LEU A 196 8.05 -9.53 -2.76
CA LEU A 196 8.85 -10.75 -2.72
C LEU A 196 8.35 -11.75 -1.67
N ILE A 197 8.03 -11.28 -0.46
CA ILE A 197 7.73 -12.10 0.71
C ILE A 197 6.64 -11.42 1.55
N SER A 198 5.42 -11.40 1.02
CA SER A 198 4.23 -10.85 1.69
C SER A 198 3.88 -11.51 3.03
N GLU A 199 4.48 -12.67 3.31
CA GLU A 199 4.31 -13.44 4.53
C GLU A 199 5.13 -12.92 5.72
N ALA A 200 6.23 -12.20 5.46
CA ALA A 200 7.19 -11.74 6.46
C ALA A 200 6.78 -10.39 7.09
N LYS A 201 5.56 -10.33 7.65
CA LYS A 201 4.93 -9.07 8.08
C LYS A 201 5.60 -8.40 9.29
N GLU A 202 6.36 -9.14 10.10
CA GLU A 202 7.02 -8.56 11.29
C GLU A 202 8.38 -7.93 10.97
N CYS A 203 8.99 -8.28 9.84
CA CYS A 203 10.26 -7.69 9.40
C CYS A 203 10.10 -6.25 8.88
N ILE A 204 8.85 -5.80 8.69
CA ILE A 204 8.51 -4.43 8.32
C ILE A 204 8.74 -3.45 9.50
N TYR A 205 8.90 -3.95 10.73
CA TYR A 205 9.15 -3.13 11.93
C TYR A 205 10.58 -3.22 12.47
N ILE A 206 11.48 -3.94 11.79
CA ILE A 206 12.86 -4.08 12.25
C ILE A 206 13.65 -2.94 11.61
N GLU A 207 13.81 -1.85 12.36
CA GLU A 207 14.92 -0.92 12.11
C GLU A 207 16.20 -1.74 11.94
N PRO A 208 17.06 -1.42 10.96
CA PRO A 208 18.36 -2.07 10.87
C PRO A 208 19.08 -1.85 12.20
N ASP A 209 19.31 -2.95 12.92
CA ASP A 209 20.03 -2.95 14.18
C ASP A 209 21.39 -2.25 13.93
N GLU A 210 21.56 -1.05 14.47
CA GLU A 210 22.83 -0.29 14.42
C GLU A 210 24.00 -1.12 15.00
N ASP A 211 23.70 -2.21 15.71
CA ASP A 211 24.68 -3.10 16.33
C ASP A 211 25.29 -4.16 15.38
N SER A 212 24.90 -4.21 14.10
CA SER A 212 25.46 -5.18 13.14
C SER A 212 26.85 -4.82 12.57
N GLU A 213 27.43 -3.65 12.89
CA GLU A 213 28.82 -3.33 12.54
C GLU A 213 29.87 -4.04 13.42
N HIS A 214 29.46 -4.79 14.44
CA HIS A 214 30.38 -5.54 15.29
C HIS A 214 29.96 -7.01 15.49
N LYS A 215 30.12 -7.82 14.43
CA LYS A 215 30.45 -9.25 14.58
C LYS A 215 31.02 -9.89 13.32
#